data_AF-A0A1M6SXH7-F1
#
_entry.id   AF-A0A1M6SXH7-F1
#
_cell.length_a   1.000
_cell.length_b   1.000
_cell.length_c   1.000
_cell.angle_alpha   90.00
_cell.angle_beta   90.00
_cell.angle_gamma   90.00
#
_symmetry.space_group_name_H-M   'P 1'
#
loop_
_entity.id
_entity.type
_entity.pdbx_description
1 polymer ?
#
loop_
_entity_poly.entity_id
_entity_poly.type
_entity_poly.pdbx_seq_one_letter_code
_entity_poly.pdbx_strand_id
1 'polypeptide(L)'
;MEEFKEQKVGAGIKTIAIISFIFQGLAIIGYIAIFAMKDTLEAMPGGEIYSKFTTTYTMLLMAFSIIEIVSLILILNKNKIGIFIYFGIVIIGFIMGSIQMGFSLTSLIGLILPGLMAYFIYAKREIFGFQVNNDSY
;
A
#
# COMPACT_ATOMS: atom_id res chain seq x y z
N MET A 1 -18.81 -19.76 31.75
CA MET A 1 -18.37 -18.42 31.29
C MET A 1 -17.99 -18.59 29.83
N GLU A 2 -18.74 -18.00 28.91
CA GLU A 2 -18.40 -18.05 27.49
C GLU A 2 -17.08 -17.29 27.29
N GLU A 3 -16.04 -17.99 26.89
CA GLU A 3 -14.78 -17.35 26.50
C GLU A 3 -15.08 -16.45 25.30
N PHE A 4 -15.01 -15.13 25.52
CA PHE A 4 -14.89 -14.15 24.43
C PHE A 4 -13.60 -14.45 23.68
N LYS A 5 -13.68 -15.38 22.71
CA LYS A 5 -12.56 -15.75 21.86
C LYS A 5 -12.19 -14.50 21.06
N GLU A 6 -11.10 -13.85 21.43
CA GLU A 6 -10.60 -12.68 20.71
C GLU A 6 -10.49 -13.02 19.22
N GLN A 7 -11.32 -12.36 18.39
CA GLN A 7 -11.31 -12.62 16.97
C GLN A 7 -9.96 -12.18 16.39
N LYS A 8 -9.16 -13.14 15.91
CA LYS A 8 -7.83 -12.88 15.35
C LYS A 8 -7.92 -12.36 13.92
N VAL A 9 -6.99 -11.49 13.54
CA VAL A 9 -6.80 -11.07 12.15
C VAL A 9 -6.57 -12.31 11.28
N GLY A 10 -7.31 -12.41 10.17
CA GLY A 10 -7.26 -13.56 9.26
C GLY A 10 -5.86 -13.80 8.71
N ALA A 11 -5.52 -15.07 8.47
CA ALA A 11 -4.22 -15.45 7.92
C ALA A 11 -3.93 -14.74 6.58
N GLY A 12 -4.94 -14.59 5.71
CA GLY A 12 -4.81 -13.86 4.44
C GLY A 12 -4.37 -12.40 4.61
N ILE A 13 -4.96 -11.66 5.56
CA ILE A 13 -4.58 -10.28 5.87
C ILE A 13 -3.12 -10.22 6.36
N LYS A 14 -2.72 -11.15 7.22
CA LYS A 14 -1.33 -11.23 7.72
C LYS A 14 -0.35 -11.54 6.60
N THR A 15 -0.66 -12.50 5.74
CA THR A 15 0.19 -12.87 4.60
C THR A 15 0.38 -11.70 3.65
N ILE A 16 -0.70 -11.02 3.27
CA ILE A 16 -0.59 -9.84 2.39
C ILE A 16 0.21 -8.74 3.09
N ALA A 17 -0.02 -8.47 4.37
CA ALA A 17 0.74 -7.44 5.10
C ALA A 17 2.24 -7.75 5.14
N ILE A 18 2.64 -9.00 5.37
CA ILE A 18 4.05 -9.42 5.34
C ILE A 18 4.66 -9.21 3.95
N ILE A 19 3.95 -9.64 2.89
CA ILE A 19 4.39 -9.46 1.50
C ILE A 19 4.54 -7.96 1.20
N SER A 20 3.55 -7.14 1.57
CA SER A 20 3.59 -5.69 1.40
C SER A 20 4.75 -5.06 2.18
N PHE A 21 5.04 -5.47 3.42
CA PHE A 21 6.20 -4.96 4.17
C PHE A 21 7.53 -5.24 3.44
N ILE A 22 7.68 -6.44 2.87
CA ILE A 22 8.89 -6.79 2.11
C ILE A 22 9.00 -5.89 0.88
N PHE A 23 7.93 -5.75 0.10
CA PHE A 23 7.93 -4.88 -1.07
C PHE A 23 8.21 -3.42 -0.71
N GLN A 24 7.66 -2.92 0.40
CA GLN A 24 7.89 -1.55 0.84
C GLN A 24 9.30 -1.32 1.36
N GLY A 25 9.89 -2.30 2.04
CA GLY A 25 11.30 -2.26 2.41
C GLY A 25 12.21 -2.16 1.19
N LEU A 26 11.95 -2.99 0.17
CA LEU A 26 12.69 -2.95 -1.10
C LEU A 26 12.46 -1.63 -1.86
N ALA A 27 11.22 -1.13 -1.89
CA ALA A 27 10.87 0.12 -2.55
C ALA A 27 11.60 1.30 -1.92
N ILE A 28 11.64 1.39 -0.58
CA ILE A 28 12.36 2.45 0.13
C ILE A 28 13.85 2.43 -0.22
N ILE A 29 14.48 1.25 -0.23
CA ILE A 29 15.88 1.12 -0.64
C ILE A 29 16.06 1.60 -2.09
N GLY A 30 15.15 1.22 -2.98
CA GLY A 30 15.14 1.67 -4.38
C GLY A 30 15.02 3.19 -4.52
N TYR A 31 14.12 3.83 -3.77
CA TYR A 31 13.96 5.28 -3.79
C TYR A 31 15.19 6.01 -3.25
N ILE A 32 15.81 5.48 -2.19
CA ILE A 32 17.07 6.03 -1.66
C ILE A 32 18.17 5.93 -2.72
N ALA A 33 18.28 4.80 -3.41
CA ALA A 33 19.27 4.61 -4.48
C ALA A 33 19.04 5.60 -5.65
N ILE A 34 17.79 5.74 -6.12
CA ILE A 34 17.43 6.71 -7.16
C ILE A 34 17.74 8.14 -6.72
N PHE A 35 17.46 8.48 -5.46
CA PHE A 35 17.73 9.80 -4.92
C PHE A 35 19.25 10.09 -4.82
N ALA A 36 20.03 9.15 -4.30
CA ALA A 36 21.46 9.32 -4.07
C ALA A 36 22.30 9.28 -5.35
N MET A 37 21.83 8.54 -6.37
CA MET A 37 22.57 8.32 -7.62
C MET A 37 21.93 9.03 -8.83
N LYS A 38 21.02 9.98 -8.59
CA LYS A 38 20.20 10.60 -9.63
C LYS A 38 21.01 11.09 -10.84
N ASP A 39 22.02 11.91 -10.62
CA ASP A 39 22.83 12.50 -11.69
C ASP A 39 23.58 11.42 -12.48
N THR A 40 24.07 10.40 -11.79
CA THR A 40 24.75 9.25 -12.40
C THR A 40 23.79 8.43 -13.27
N LEU A 41 22.56 8.21 -12.80
CA LEU A 41 21.54 7.44 -13.51
C LEU A 41 21.01 8.19 -14.74
N GLU A 42 20.85 9.51 -14.65
CA GLU A 42 20.45 10.36 -15.78
C GLU A 42 21.52 10.40 -16.88
N ALA A 43 22.81 10.31 -16.52
CA ALA A 43 23.92 10.29 -17.47
C ALA A 43 24.15 8.93 -18.17
N MET A 44 23.47 7.85 -17.74
CA MET A 44 23.60 6.53 -18.37
C MET A 44 22.81 6.43 -19.69
N PRO A 45 23.21 5.55 -20.62
CA PRO A 45 22.38 5.24 -21.79
C PRO A 45 21.00 4.72 -21.36
N GLY A 46 19.92 5.40 -21.78
CA GLY A 46 18.55 5.12 -21.31
C GLY A 46 18.15 5.85 -20.02
N GLY A 47 19.00 6.78 -19.55
CA GLY A 47 18.83 7.59 -18.35
C GLY A 47 17.57 8.46 -18.33
N GLU A 48 16.97 8.72 -19.49
CA GLU A 48 15.74 9.53 -19.64
C GLU A 48 14.56 9.00 -18.81
N ILE A 49 14.50 7.69 -18.54
CA ILE A 49 13.47 7.12 -17.66
C ILE A 49 13.63 7.63 -16.22
N TYR A 50 14.87 7.81 -15.77
CA TYR A 50 15.17 8.32 -14.42
C TYR A 50 14.90 9.82 -14.30
N SER A 51 14.93 10.58 -15.40
CA SER A 51 14.55 12.00 -15.40
C SER A 51 13.09 12.23 -14.96
N LYS A 52 12.21 11.23 -15.14
CA LYS A 52 10.81 11.26 -14.65
C LYS A 52 10.72 11.16 -13.13
N PHE A 53 11.74 10.61 -12.48
CA PHE A 53 11.86 10.57 -11.02
C PHE A 53 12.45 11.87 -10.49
N THR A 54 11.65 12.94 -10.55
CA THR A 54 12.02 14.20 -9.94
C THR A 54 12.25 14.03 -8.44
N THR A 55 13.10 14.87 -7.86
CA THR A 55 13.40 14.87 -6.43
C THR A 55 12.11 14.91 -5.59
N THR A 56 11.16 15.76 -5.98
CA THR A 56 9.85 15.87 -5.34
C THR A 56 9.02 14.59 -5.47
N TYR A 57 8.98 13.99 -6.67
CA TYR A 57 8.22 12.76 -6.88
C TYR A 57 8.79 11.60 -6.05
N THR A 58 10.12 11.44 -6.05
CA THR A 58 10.81 10.42 -5.23
C THR A 58 10.57 10.62 -3.74
N MET A 59 10.59 11.86 -3.25
CA MET A 59 10.25 12.16 -1.84
C MET A 59 8.80 11.79 -1.50
N LEU A 60 7.84 12.06 -2.40
CA LEU A 60 6.45 11.66 -2.19
C LEU A 60 6.29 10.14 -2.15
N LEU A 61 6.98 9.40 -3.03
CA LEU A 61 6.95 7.94 -3.03
C LEU A 61 7.51 7.34 -1.74
N MET A 62 8.60 7.91 -1.20
CA MET A 62 9.12 7.51 0.12
C MET A 62 8.12 7.80 1.23
N ALA A 63 7.50 8.99 1.24
CA ALA A 63 6.49 9.34 2.24
C ALA A 63 5.30 8.39 2.20
N PHE A 64 4.79 8.08 1.01
CA PHE A 64 3.69 7.13 0.82
C PHE A 64 4.07 5.73 1.31
N SER A 65 5.30 5.29 1.04
CA SER A 65 5.80 4.00 1.52
C SER A 65 5.79 3.90 3.04
N ILE A 66 6.22 4.95 3.73
CA ILE A 66 6.21 5.00 5.20
C ILE A 66 4.78 4.99 5.73
N ILE A 67 3.89 5.81 5.16
CA ILE A 67 2.50 5.86 5.63
C ILE A 67 1.78 4.54 5.33
N GLU A 68 2.08 3.88 4.22
CA GLU A 68 1.55 2.55 3.89
C GLU A 68 1.98 1.51 4.95
N ILE A 69 3.25 1.52 5.38
CA ILE A 69 3.74 0.67 6.49
C ILE A 69 2.94 0.94 7.77
N VAL A 70 2.75 2.21 8.14
CA VAL A 70 1.98 2.60 9.33
C VAL A 70 0.52 2.12 9.21
N SER A 71 -0.08 2.26 8.02
CA SER A 71 -1.45 1.82 7.76
C SER A 71 -1.60 0.31 7.89
N LEU A 72 -0.62 -0.49 7.43
CA LEU A 72 -0.60 -1.94 7.58
C LEU A 72 -0.49 -2.36 9.04
N ILE A 73 0.35 -1.68 9.84
CA ILE A 73 0.44 -1.92 11.29
C ILE A 73 -0.93 -1.65 11.95
N LEU A 74 -1.60 -0.56 11.59
CA LEU A 74 -2.94 -0.25 12.08
C LEU A 74 -3.97 -1.32 11.68
N ILE A 75 -3.91 -1.84 10.45
CA ILE A 75 -4.76 -2.95 9.98
C ILE A 75 -4.50 -4.22 10.80
N LEU A 76 -3.24 -4.57 11.06
CA LEU A 76 -2.89 -5.73 11.89
C LEU A 76 -3.37 -5.58 13.34
N ASN A 77 -3.49 -4.33 13.82
CA ASN A 77 -4.09 -3.98 15.10
C ASN A 77 -5.62 -3.82 15.05
N LYS A 78 -6.28 -4.25 13.97
CA LYS A 78 -7.73 -4.22 13.77
C LYS A 78 -8.32 -2.79 13.74
N ASN A 79 -7.51 -1.78 13.46
CA ASN A 79 -7.95 -0.39 13.43
C ASN A 79 -8.52 -0.02 12.05
N LYS A 80 -9.79 0.37 12.00
CA LYS A 80 -10.48 0.82 10.78
C LYS A 80 -9.82 2.01 10.09
N ILE A 81 -9.16 2.89 10.84
CA ILE A 81 -8.46 4.05 10.27
C ILE A 81 -7.31 3.57 9.37
N GLY A 82 -6.63 2.49 9.76
CA GLY A 82 -5.57 1.88 8.94
C GLY A 82 -6.06 1.45 7.57
N ILE A 83 -7.30 0.95 7.48
CA ILE A 83 -7.92 0.52 6.22
C ILE A 83 -8.11 1.71 5.29
N PHE A 84 -8.69 2.81 5.79
CA PHE A 84 -8.93 4.01 4.98
C PHE A 84 -7.61 4.65 4.51
N ILE A 85 -6.60 4.71 5.38
CA ILE A 85 -5.28 5.24 5.01
C ILE A 85 -4.64 4.36 3.94
N TYR A 86 -4.64 3.03 4.13
CA TYR A 86 -4.04 2.08 3.19
C TYR A 86 -4.65 2.23 1.80
N PHE A 87 -5.97 2.10 1.67
CA PHE A 87 -6.62 2.20 0.35
C PHE A 87 -6.54 3.61 -0.24
N GLY A 88 -6.59 4.66 0.59
CA GLY A 88 -6.39 6.03 0.15
C GLY A 88 -5.03 6.21 -0.52
N ILE A 89 -3.97 5.71 0.11
CA ILE A 89 -2.61 5.78 -0.44
C ILE A 89 -2.44 4.94 -1.70
N VAL A 90 -2.98 3.72 -1.72
CA VAL A 90 -2.94 2.87 -2.92
C VAL A 90 -3.57 3.59 -4.11
N ILE A 91 -4.74 4.20 -3.92
CA ILE A 91 -5.46 4.91 -4.98
C ILE A 91 -4.69 6.16 -5.42
N ILE A 92 -4.26 7.00 -4.46
CA ILE A 92 -3.51 8.23 -4.78
C ILE A 92 -2.18 7.88 -5.47
N GLY A 93 -1.47 6.87 -4.99
CA GLY A 93 -0.23 6.37 -5.58
C GLY A 93 -0.44 5.85 -7.01
N PHE A 94 -1.51 5.08 -7.25
CA PHE A 94 -1.86 4.61 -8.59
C PHE A 94 -2.16 5.75 -9.56
N ILE A 95 -2.93 6.76 -9.13
CA ILE A 95 -3.24 7.95 -9.93
C ILE A 95 -1.96 8.72 -10.24
N MET A 96 -1.12 9.02 -9.24
CA MET A 96 0.13 9.74 -9.45
C MET A 96 1.10 8.99 -10.37
N GLY A 97 1.23 7.67 -10.20
CA GLY A 97 2.04 6.83 -11.08
C GLY A 97 1.54 6.87 -12.52
N SER A 98 0.22 6.81 -12.72
CA SER A 98 -0.39 6.91 -14.05
C SER A 98 -0.17 8.26 -14.71
N ILE A 99 -0.18 9.35 -13.93
CA ILE A 99 0.10 10.71 -14.43
C ILE A 99 1.59 10.84 -14.83
N GLN A 100 2.52 10.39 -13.99
CA GLN A 100 3.96 10.58 -14.23
C GLN A 100 4.57 9.61 -15.24
N MET A 101 4.15 8.34 -15.22
CA MET A 101 4.72 7.30 -16.07
C MET A 101 3.84 6.94 -17.26
N GLY A 102 2.60 7.41 -17.28
CA GLY A 102 1.57 6.99 -18.23
C GLY A 102 0.77 5.81 -17.68
N PHE A 103 -0.48 5.71 -18.13
CA PHE A 103 -1.34 4.57 -17.81
C PHE A 103 -1.00 3.37 -18.71
N SER A 104 -0.93 2.19 -18.11
CA SER A 104 -0.77 0.93 -18.85
C SER A 104 -1.61 -0.17 -18.20
N LEU A 105 -2.02 -1.16 -18.99
CA LEU A 105 -2.73 -2.32 -18.46
C LEU A 105 -1.90 -3.10 -17.44
N THR A 106 -0.57 -3.10 -17.58
CA THR A 106 0.34 -3.74 -16.62
C THR A 106 0.34 -3.03 -15.27
N SER A 107 0.03 -1.73 -15.21
CA SER A 107 -0.15 -1.01 -13.95
C SER A 107 -1.26 -1.60 -13.07
N LEU A 108 -2.28 -2.25 -13.66
CA LEU A 108 -3.36 -2.90 -12.93
C LEU A 108 -2.90 -4.13 -12.14
N ILE A 109 -1.79 -4.77 -12.54
CA ILE A 109 -1.20 -5.90 -11.82
C ILE A 109 -0.80 -5.47 -10.41
N GLY A 110 -0.36 -4.21 -10.24
CA GLY A 110 -0.03 -3.64 -8.93
C GLY A 110 -1.22 -3.55 -7.97
N LEU A 111 -2.45 -3.63 -8.48
CA LEU A 111 -3.68 -3.57 -7.67
C LEU A 111 -4.16 -4.95 -7.20
N ILE A 112 -3.51 -6.05 -7.60
CA ILE A 112 -3.90 -7.41 -7.19
C ILE A 112 -3.78 -7.58 -5.68
N LEU A 113 -2.65 -7.21 -5.08
CA LEU A 113 -2.45 -7.32 -3.63
C LEU A 113 -3.43 -6.43 -2.84
N PRO A 114 -3.60 -5.14 -3.18
CA PRO A 114 -4.65 -4.31 -2.58
C PRO A 114 -6.05 -4.90 -2.73
N GLY A 115 -6.40 -5.43 -3.91
CA GLY A 115 -7.69 -6.05 -4.17
C GLY A 115 -7.94 -7.28 -3.29
N LEU A 116 -6.94 -8.15 -3.14
CA LEU A 116 -7.02 -9.30 -2.23
C LEU A 116 -7.12 -8.86 -0.76
N MET A 117 -6.40 -7.80 -0.37
CA MET A 117 -6.50 -7.22 0.96
C MET A 117 -7.93 -6.73 1.23
N ALA A 118 -8.53 -6.02 0.26
CA ALA A 118 -9.90 -5.53 0.36
C ALA A 118 -10.90 -6.67 0.53
N TYR A 119 -10.74 -7.74 -0.27
CA TYR A 119 -11.57 -8.93 -0.17
C TYR A 119 -11.49 -9.59 1.23
N PHE A 120 -10.29 -9.79 1.76
CA PHE A 120 -10.13 -10.40 3.09
C PHE A 120 -10.61 -9.51 4.24
N ILE A 121 -10.43 -8.20 4.12
CA ILE A 121 -10.98 -7.22 5.08
C ILE A 121 -12.50 -7.27 5.03
N TYR A 122 -13.11 -7.27 3.84
CA TYR A 122 -14.56 -7.32 3.69
C TYR A 122 -15.15 -8.61 4.27
N ALA A 123 -14.51 -9.76 4.00
CA ALA A 123 -14.91 -11.05 4.57
C ALA A 123 -14.81 -11.11 6.10
N LYS A 124 -14.02 -10.22 6.72
CA LYS A 124 -13.83 -10.12 8.18
C LYS A 124 -14.16 -8.73 8.72
N ARG A 125 -15.08 -8.01 8.07
CA ARG A 125 -15.41 -6.60 8.36
C ARG A 125 -15.83 -6.35 9.81
N GLU A 126 -16.44 -7.35 10.44
CA GLU A 126 -16.86 -7.34 11.85
C GLU A 126 -15.68 -7.11 12.81
N ILE A 127 -14.51 -7.70 12.51
CA ILE A 127 -13.29 -7.57 13.32
C ILE A 127 -12.79 -6.13 13.36
N PHE A 128 -13.11 -5.35 12.33
CA PHE A 128 -12.72 -3.95 12.17
C PHE A 128 -13.79 -2.97 12.63
N GLY A 129 -14.89 -3.46 13.23
CA GLY A 129 -15.97 -2.62 13.74
C GLY A 129 -16.91 -2.09 12.65
N PHE A 130 -16.91 -2.69 11.46
CA PHE A 130 -17.96 -2.48 10.47
C PHE A 130 -19.13 -3.41 10.81
N GLN A 131 -19.93 -3.05 11.81
CA GLN A 131 -21.17 -3.76 12.10
C GLN A 131 -22.19 -3.45 11.00
N VAL A 132 -22.83 -4.49 10.48
CA VAL A 132 -24.10 -4.33 9.77
C VAL A 132 -25.16 -4.23 10.85
N ASN A 133 -25.71 -3.04 11.08
CA ASN A 133 -26.98 -2.95 11.80
C ASN A 133 -28.03 -3.62 10.90
N ASN A 134 -28.41 -4.85 11.24
CA ASN A 134 -29.54 -5.54 10.62
C ASN A 134 -30.89 -5.04 11.18
N ASP A 135 -30.93 -3.86 11.80
CA ASP A 135 -32.12 -3.29 12.43
C ASP A 135 -32.83 -2.28 11.52
N SER A 136 -32.98 -2.56 10.22
CA SER A 136 -33.78 -1.72 9.33
C SER A 136 -34.34 -2.51 8.14
N TYR A 137 -35.62 -2.85 8.30
CA TYR A 137 -36.64 -3.34 7.34
C TYR A 137 -36.74 -4.84 7.10
#